data_AF-A0A947B723-F1
#
_entry.id   AF-A0A947B723-F1
#
_cell.length_a   1.000
_cell.length_b   1.000
_cell.length_c   1.000
_cell.angle_alpha   90.00
_cell.angle_beta   90.00
_cell.angle_gamma   90.00
#
_symmetry.space_group_name_H-M   'P 1'
#
loop_
_entity.id
_entity.type
_entity.pdbx_description
1 polymer ?
#
loop_
_entity_poly.entity_id
_entity_poly.type
_entity_poly.pdbx_seq_one_letter_code
_entity_poly.pdbx_strand_id
1 'polypeptide(L)' 'MGKAISFNELLEAAEHLPLDTQESFIDVLRHRIAEHRRQEIHTLVLSAREEYSSGKLTPQTPQDIMQDILS' A
#
# COMPACT_ATOMS: atom_id res chain seq x y z
N MET A 1 8.72 16.87 -16.18
CA MET A 1 8.52 16.30 -14.84
C MET A 1 8.32 17.46 -13.89
N GLY A 2 7.16 17.56 -13.24
CA GLY A 2 6.86 18.67 -12.33
C GLY A 2 7.77 18.63 -11.10
N LYS A 3 8.16 19.79 -10.58
CA LYS A 3 8.90 19.92 -9.31
C LYS A 3 8.15 19.12 -8.23
N ALA A 4 8.85 18.21 -7.55
CA ALA A 4 8.27 17.53 -6.39
C ALA A 4 7.98 18.58 -5.31
N ILE A 5 6.72 18.69 -4.92
CA ILE A 5 6.27 19.57 -3.83
C ILE A 5 6.79 18.95 -2.52
N SER A 6 7.46 19.74 -1.71
CA SER A 6 7.91 19.30 -0.38
C SER A 6 6.73 19.10 0.56
N PHE A 7 6.93 18.32 1.62
CA PHE A 7 5.88 18.11 2.62
C PHE A 7 5.39 19.44 3.24
N ASN A 8 6.31 20.36 3.54
CA ASN A 8 5.96 21.68 4.09
C ASN A 8 5.15 22.52 3.11
N GLU A 9 5.54 22.59 1.84
CA GLU A 9 4.77 23.32 0.82
C GLU A 9 3.34 22.72 0.67
N LEU A 10 3.18 21.41 0.81
CA LEU A 10 1.87 20.75 0.78
C LEU A 10 1.04 21.05 2.03
N LEU A 11 1.66 21.02 3.21
CA LEU A 11 0.99 21.32 4.48
C LEU A 11 0.51 22.78 4.50
N GLU A 12 1.38 23.71 4.14
CA GLU A 12 1.03 25.13 4.00
C GLU A 12 -0.14 25.29 3.02
N ALA A 13 -0.09 24.66 1.84
CA ALA A 13 -1.20 24.74 0.88
C ALA A 13 -2.52 24.20 1.44
N ALA A 14 -2.48 23.13 2.24
CA ALA A 14 -3.67 22.59 2.89
C ALA A 14 -4.22 23.52 3.98
N GLU A 15 -3.36 24.15 4.77
CA GLU A 15 -3.75 25.10 5.83
C GLU A 15 -4.45 26.35 5.28
N HIS A 16 -4.16 26.75 4.04
CA HIS A 16 -4.83 27.89 3.39
C HIS A 16 -6.25 27.57 2.87
N LEU A 17 -6.68 26.30 2.91
CA LEU A 17 -8.03 25.92 2.52
C LEU A 17 -9.04 26.26 3.64
N PRO A 18 -10.30 26.57 3.31
CA PRO A 18 -11.38 26.64 4.30
C PRO A 18 -11.51 25.31 5.06
N LEU A 19 -11.94 25.36 6.32
CA LEU A 19 -12.01 24.18 7.20
C LEU A 19 -12.80 23.02 6.56
N ASP A 20 -14.00 23.29 6.04
CA ASP A 20 -14.83 22.26 5.38
C ASP A 20 -14.12 21.60 4.18
N THR A 21 -13.30 22.39 3.47
CA THR A 21 -12.50 21.91 2.34
C THR A 21 -11.31 21.09 2.84
N GLN A 22 -10.68 21.45 3.95
CA GLN A 22 -9.63 20.65 4.59
C GLN A 22 -10.17 19.28 5.01
N GLU A 23 -11.34 19.25 5.65
CA GLU A 23 -12.01 18.01 6.06
C GLU A 23 -12.32 17.13 4.85
N SER A 24 -12.93 17.71 3.81
CA SER A 24 -13.22 17.01 2.55
C SER A 24 -11.95 16.48 1.88
N PHE A 25 -10.86 17.25 1.90
CA PHE A 25 -9.57 16.86 1.34
C PHE A 25 -9.00 15.64 2.07
N ILE A 26 -9.06 15.63 3.41
CA ILE A 26 -8.61 14.50 4.24
C ILE A 26 -9.40 13.23 3.90
N ASP A 27 -10.72 13.33 3.77
CA ASP A 27 -11.57 12.19 3.47
C ASP A 27 -11.27 11.58 2.10
N VAL A 28 -11.13 12.43 1.08
CA VAL A 28 -10.76 11.99 -0.27
C VAL A 28 -9.36 11.37 -0.27
N LEU A 29 -8.39 11.97 0.42
CA LEU A 29 -7.02 11.47 0.46
C LEU A 29 -6.96 10.10 1.16
N ARG A 30 -7.64 9.95 2.30
CA ARG A 30 -7.74 8.67 3.02
C ARG A 30 -8.36 7.58 2.15
N HIS A 31 -9.45 7.90 1.45
CA HIS A 31 -10.11 6.95 0.55
C HIS A 31 -9.15 6.48 -0.56
N ARG A 32 -8.44 7.42 -1.20
CA ARG A 32 -7.47 7.11 -2.26
C ARG A 32 -6.31 6.25 -1.77
N ILE A 33 -5.76 6.54 -0.59
CA ILE A 33 -4.70 5.73 0.01
C ILE A 33 -5.21 4.30 0.28
N ALA A 34 -6.43 4.17 0.78
CA ALA A 34 -7.03 2.86 1.05
C ALA A 34 -7.23 2.05 -0.25
N GLU A 35 -7.69 2.68 -1.34
CA GLU A 35 -7.80 2.03 -2.65
C GLU A 35 -6.45 1.60 -3.21
N HIS A 36 -5.43 2.45 -3.11
CA HIS A 36 -4.08 2.11 -3.54
C HIS A 36 -3.56 0.86 -2.81
N ARG A 37 -3.69 0.82 -1.48
CA ARG A 37 -3.27 -0.33 -0.68
C ARG A 37 -4.05 -1.61 -1.04
N ARG A 38 -5.36 -1.49 -1.33
CA ARG A 38 -6.14 -2.63 -1.81
C ARG A 38 -5.60 -3.17 -3.13
N GLN A 39 -5.21 -2.30 -4.06
CA GLN A 39 -4.63 -2.69 -5.34
C GLN A 39 -3.25 -3.35 -5.17
N GLU A 40 -2.41 -2.85 -4.26
CA GLU A 40 -1.12 -3.47 -3.92
C GLU A 40 -1.34 -4.89 -3.38
N ILE A 41 -2.24 -5.05 -2.41
CA ILE A 41 -2.58 -6.37 -1.84
C ILE A 41 -3.11 -7.31 -2.93
N HIS A 42 -4.01 -6.84 -3.77
CA HIS A 42 -4.55 -7.64 -4.87
C HIS A 42 -3.45 -8.13 -5.81
N THR A 43 -2.51 -7.25 -6.17
CA THR A 43 -1.38 -7.58 -7.03
C THR A 43 -0.47 -8.63 -6.37
N LEU A 44 -0.17 -8.47 -5.08
CA LEU A 44 0.61 -9.44 -4.32
C LEU A 44 -0.06 -10.82 -4.26
N VAL A 45 -1.38 -10.85 -4.01
CA VAL A 45 -2.15 -12.10 -3.98
C VAL A 45 -2.15 -12.79 -5.34
N LEU A 46 -2.27 -12.02 -6.43
CA LEU A 46 -2.19 -12.58 -7.78
C LEU A 46 -0.80 -13.17 -8.06
N SER A 47 0.28 -12.43 -7.76
CA SER A 47 1.66 -12.92 -7.92
C SER A 47 1.88 -14.23 -7.15
N ALA A 48 1.49 -14.26 -5.87
CA ALA A 48 1.64 -15.45 -5.04
C ALA A 48 0.86 -16.66 -5.58
N ARG A 49 -0.35 -16.44 -6.12
CA ARG A 49 -1.16 -17.50 -6.75
C ARG A 49 -0.53 -18.00 -8.04
N GLU A 50 0.00 -17.12 -8.88
CA GLU A 50 0.71 -17.48 -10.11
C GLU A 50 1.97 -18.31 -9.79
N GLU A 51 2.77 -17.87 -8.82
CA GLU A 51 3.96 -18.59 -8.37
C GLU A 51 3.64 -19.98 -7.79
N TYR A 52 2.55 -20.09 -7.03
CA TYR A 52 2.07 -21.38 -6.54
C TYR A 52 1.59 -22.30 -7.67
N SER A 53 0.78 -21.78 -8.59
CA SER A 53 0.25 -22.56 -9.72
C SER A 53 1.33 -23.00 -10.71
N SER A 54 2.41 -22.22 -10.84
CA SER A 54 3.56 -22.55 -11.68
C SER A 54 4.56 -23.50 -11.01
N GLY A 55 4.26 -23.98 -9.80
CA GLY A 55 5.10 -24.92 -9.05
C GLY A 55 6.39 -24.30 -8.49
N LYS A 56 6.49 -22.97 -8.49
CA LYS A 56 7.63 -22.24 -7.91
C LYS A 56 7.53 -22.10 -6.39
N LEU A 57 6.35 -22.32 -5.82
CA LEU A 57 6.11 -22.36 -4.38
C LEU A 57 5.61 -23.75 -3.98
N THR A 58 6.30 -24.37 -3.03
CA THR A 58 5.85 -25.60 -2.38
C THR A 58 4.98 -25.26 -1.17
N PRO A 59 3.85 -25.95 -0.96
CA PRO A 59 3.07 -25.75 0.27
C PRO A 59 3.90 -26.18 1.48
N GLN A 60 4.01 -25.27 2.46
CA GLN A 60 4.75 -25.48 3.70
C GLN A 60 3.81 -25.31 4.90
N THR A 61 3.99 -26.14 5.92
CA THR A 61 3.37 -25.95 7.23
C THR A 61 4.15 -24.93 8.05
N PRO A 62 3.57 -24.33 9.11
CA PRO A 62 4.32 -23.49 10.02
C PRO A 62 5.58 -24.16 10.58
N GLN A 63 5.57 -25.49 10.76
CA GLN A 63 6.73 -26.24 11.25
C GLN A 63 7.86 -26.29 10.21
N ASP A 64 7.52 -26.46 8.93
CA ASP A 64 8.49 -26.46 7.83
C ASP A 64 9.15 -25.07 7.69
N ILE A 65 8.35 -24.01 7.78
CA ILE A 65 8.84 -22.62 7.76
C ILE A 65 9.80 -22.38 8.94
N MET A 66 9.45 -22.86 10.14
CA MET A 66 10.30 -22.71 11.32
C MET A 66 11.62 -23.50 11.21
N GLN A 67 11.64 -24.64 10.51
CA GLN A 67 12.89 -25.34 10.22
C GLN A 67 13.78 -24.52 9.28
N ASP A 68 13.23 -23.92 8.22
CA ASP A 68 14.00 -23.09 7.29
C ASP A 68 14.60 -21.84 7.96
N ILE A 69 13.87 -21.20 8.87
CA ILE A 69 14.34 -20.00 9.61
C ILE A 69 15.47 -20.33 10.61
N LEU A 70 15.43 -21.52 11.20
CA LEU A 70 16.39 -21.95 12.24
C LEU A 70 17.62 -22.68 11.68
N SER A 71 17.68 -22.88 10.36
CA SER A 71 18.80 -23.50 9.63
C SER A 71 19.87 -22.46 9.28
#